data_AF-A0A8H3BIY4-F1
#
_entry.id   AF-A0A8H3BIY4-F1
#
_cell.length_a   1.000
_cell.length_b   1.000
_cell.length_c   1.000
_cell.angle_alpha   90.00
_cell.angle_beta   90.00
_cell.angle_gamma   90.00
#
_symmetry.space_group_name_H-M   'P 1'
#
loop_
_entity.id
_entity.type
_entity.pdbx_description
1 polymer ?
#
loop_
_entity_poly.entity_id
_entity_poly.type
_entity_poly.pdbx_seq_one_letter_code
_entity_poly.pdbx_strand_id
1 'polypeptide(L)'
;MSNNPTGPELNFCTTIVANPDILGIGIRISIYAGTILNLLQSVILSRGENKHAISDGYRDTVLTSAGLVMTAIITWKTQGLSLFDGLIVTMLAGMMTVCGAISICQMPTLGFTMNFSYLLFATFATYWGIQVWYNPATFGIPSNGENCTASIETIFVVLGFDVQVTNSKLRSLALFCYALAAMSIPVALIITILSVAYYASNGLEDSDSTSGDLKKSYWTKVIVPAIIALATIIYMIVTIEQMVHRNGIQAQLSTWTFGQTLALIMLLHQIMTFLSLCKQEF
;
A
#
# COMPACT_ATOMS: atom_id res chain seq x y z
N MET A 1 -16.53 -22.69 35.84
CA MET A 1 -16.50 -21.91 34.58
C MET A 1 -15.59 -22.65 33.63
N SER A 2 -16.11 -22.93 32.44
CA SER A 2 -15.58 -23.88 31.47
C SER A 2 -14.24 -23.41 30.88
N ASN A 3 -13.21 -24.25 30.98
CA ASN A 3 -12.00 -24.12 30.17
C ASN A 3 -12.37 -24.49 28.74
N ASN A 4 -12.75 -23.49 27.95
CA ASN A 4 -12.80 -23.66 26.50
C ASN A 4 -11.37 -23.94 26.03
N PRO A 5 -11.11 -25.03 25.29
CA PRO A 5 -9.80 -25.22 24.68
C PRO A 5 -9.60 -24.07 23.70
N THR A 6 -8.67 -23.18 24.03
CA THR A 6 -8.13 -22.21 23.09
C THR A 6 -7.65 -23.00 21.87
N GLY A 7 -8.05 -22.56 20.68
CA GLY A 7 -7.51 -23.10 19.43
C GLY A 7 -5.98 -23.08 19.46
N PRO A 8 -5.31 -23.87 18.62
CA PRO A 8 -3.85 -23.97 18.63
C PRO A 8 -3.24 -22.56 18.58
N GLU A 9 -2.54 -22.17 19.66
CA GLU A 9 -1.85 -20.88 19.71
C GLU A 9 -0.83 -20.82 18.58
N LEU A 10 -0.93 -19.80 17.73
CA LEU A 10 0.00 -19.56 16.63
C LEU A 10 1.40 -19.31 17.23
N ASN A 11 2.35 -20.21 16.96
CA ASN A 11 3.72 -20.09 17.48
C ASN A 11 4.54 -19.13 16.60
N PHE A 12 4.35 -17.83 16.85
CA PHE A 12 5.13 -16.75 16.21
C PHE A 12 6.59 -16.68 16.68
N CYS A 13 7.00 -17.52 17.65
CA CYS A 13 8.33 -17.48 18.23
C CYS A 13 9.35 -18.30 17.42
N THR A 14 8.96 -19.50 16.97
CA THR A 14 9.88 -20.47 16.36
C THR A 14 9.63 -20.71 14.87
N THR A 15 8.46 -20.32 14.36
CA THR A 15 8.10 -20.54 12.96
C THR A 15 7.54 -19.28 12.33
N ILE A 16 7.89 -19.03 11.06
CA ILE A 16 7.29 -17.98 10.27
C ILE A 16 5.88 -18.43 9.88
N VAL A 17 4.89 -17.78 10.49
CA VAL A 17 3.47 -18.02 10.22
C VAL A 17 2.93 -16.87 9.41
N ALA A 18 2.35 -17.17 8.24
CA ALA A 18 1.81 -16.16 7.35
C ALA A 18 0.28 -16.19 7.35
N ASN A 19 -0.35 -15.02 7.30
CA ASN A 19 -1.81 -14.94 7.30
C ASN A 19 -2.36 -14.91 5.85
N PRO A 20 -3.02 -15.99 5.37
CA PRO A 20 -3.57 -16.04 4.01
C PRO A 20 -4.72 -15.06 3.76
N ASP A 21 -5.41 -14.58 4.80
CA ASP A 21 -6.45 -13.55 4.65
C ASP A 21 -5.90 -12.13 4.47
N ILE A 22 -4.60 -11.94 4.67
CA ILE A 22 -3.95 -10.64 4.44
C ILE A 22 -3.02 -10.74 3.22
N LEU A 23 -2.31 -11.85 3.08
CA LEU A 23 -1.25 -12.02 2.09
C LEU A 23 -1.44 -13.19 1.14
N GLY A 24 -2.59 -13.85 1.18
CA GLY A 24 -2.88 -14.96 0.30
C GLY A 24 -2.78 -14.58 -1.17
N ILE A 25 -2.61 -15.59 -2.02
CA ILE A 25 -2.38 -15.42 -3.45
C ILE A 25 -3.44 -14.55 -4.12
N GLY A 26 -4.72 -14.69 -3.73
CA GLY A 26 -5.81 -13.88 -4.29
C GLY A 26 -5.68 -12.38 -3.98
N ILE A 27 -5.23 -12.02 -2.77
CA ILE A 27 -5.02 -10.62 -2.38
C ILE A 27 -3.85 -10.03 -3.14
N ARG A 28 -2.74 -10.77 -3.24
CA ARG A 28 -1.56 -10.31 -3.99
C ARG A 28 -1.90 -10.09 -5.47
N ILE A 29 -2.56 -11.05 -6.11
CA ILE A 29 -3.02 -10.92 -7.50
C ILE A 29 -3.95 -9.70 -7.65
N SER A 30 -4.91 -9.53 -6.72
CA SER A 30 -5.82 -8.38 -6.73
C SER A 30 -5.08 -7.04 -6.65
N ILE A 31 -4.13 -6.90 -5.74
CA ILE A 31 -3.36 -5.66 -5.59
C ILE A 31 -2.45 -5.44 -6.79
N TYR A 32 -1.79 -6.49 -7.32
CA TYR A 32 -0.91 -6.37 -8.48
C TYR A 32 -1.68 -5.91 -9.72
N ALA A 33 -2.76 -6.62 -10.05
CA ALA A 33 -3.60 -6.29 -11.19
C ALA A 33 -4.25 -4.93 -11.02
N GLY A 34 -4.84 -4.64 -9.85
CA GLY A 34 -5.47 -3.36 -9.57
C GLY A 34 -4.50 -2.18 -9.66
N THR A 35 -3.29 -2.33 -9.14
CA THR A 35 -2.25 -1.28 -9.21
C THR A 35 -1.81 -1.01 -10.65
N ILE A 36 -1.65 -2.05 -11.48
CA ILE A 36 -1.31 -1.92 -12.90
C ILE A 36 -2.47 -1.29 -13.69
N LEU A 37 -3.71 -1.70 -13.41
CA LEU A 37 -4.90 -1.11 -14.05
C LEU A 37 -5.03 0.38 -13.70
N ASN A 38 -4.83 0.75 -12.44
CA ASN A 38 -4.86 2.15 -12.01
C ASN A 38 -3.74 2.97 -12.69
N LEU A 39 -2.55 2.39 -12.85
CA LEU A 39 -1.47 3.03 -13.60
C LEU A 39 -1.85 3.25 -15.08
N LEU A 40 -2.40 2.23 -15.73
CA LEU A 40 -2.86 2.32 -17.12
C LEU A 40 -3.97 3.36 -17.26
N GLN A 41 -4.91 3.38 -16.34
CA GLN A 41 -5.99 4.37 -16.29
C GLN A 41 -5.43 5.80 -16.20
N SER A 42 -4.46 6.06 -15.31
CA SER A 42 -3.83 7.38 -15.19
C SER A 42 -3.08 7.80 -16.46
N VAL A 43 -2.55 6.87 -17.25
CA VAL A 43 -1.88 7.17 -18.53
C VAL A 43 -2.89 7.44 -19.65
N ILE A 44 -3.95 6.62 -19.74
CA ILE A 44 -4.99 6.73 -20.77
C ILE A 44 -5.83 8.00 -20.56
N LEU A 45 -6.39 8.19 -19.35
CA LEU A 45 -7.27 9.31 -19.05
C LEU A 45 -6.57 10.66 -19.05
N SER A 46 -5.25 10.68 -18.82
CA SER A 46 -4.47 11.90 -18.96
C SER A 46 -4.44 12.43 -20.41
N ARG A 47 -4.87 11.64 -21.41
CA ARG A 47 -5.03 12.07 -22.80
C ARG A 47 -6.38 12.75 -23.04
N GLY A 48 -7.44 12.33 -22.35
CA GLY A 48 -8.81 12.82 -22.50
C GLY A 48 -9.19 13.95 -21.53
N GLU A 49 -8.24 14.46 -20.73
CA GLU A 49 -8.43 15.49 -19.69
C GLU A 49 -9.53 15.16 -18.65
N ASN A 50 -9.85 13.88 -18.45
CA ASN A 50 -10.88 13.44 -17.50
C ASN A 50 -10.37 13.46 -16.04
N LYS A 51 -10.25 14.67 -15.48
CA LYS A 51 -9.73 14.94 -14.12
C LYS A 51 -10.54 14.20 -13.04
N HIS A 52 -11.85 14.07 -13.18
CA HIS A 52 -12.70 13.38 -12.19
C HIS A 52 -12.36 11.89 -12.08
N ALA A 53 -12.21 11.19 -13.20
CA ALA A 53 -11.93 9.76 -13.19
C ALA A 53 -10.50 9.43 -12.68
N ILE A 54 -9.51 10.31 -12.92
CA ILE A 54 -8.17 10.16 -12.31
C ILE A 54 -8.25 10.41 -10.79
N SER A 55 -9.12 11.33 -10.36
CA SER A 55 -9.29 11.70 -8.95
C SER A 55 -9.93 10.57 -8.15
N ASP A 56 -10.98 9.98 -8.71
CA ASP A 56 -11.64 8.81 -8.13
C ASP A 56 -10.67 7.61 -8.06
N GLY A 57 -9.90 7.34 -9.12
CA GLY A 57 -8.90 6.28 -9.11
C GLY A 57 -7.79 6.48 -8.06
N TYR A 58 -7.35 7.71 -7.85
CA TYR A 58 -6.43 8.06 -6.76
C TYR A 58 -7.05 7.79 -5.39
N ARG A 59 -8.26 8.30 -5.15
CA ARG A 59 -8.97 8.12 -3.88
C ARG A 59 -9.15 6.65 -3.55
N ASP A 60 -9.57 5.84 -4.52
CA ASP A 60 -9.81 4.41 -4.33
C ASP A 60 -8.51 3.66 -4.02
N THR A 61 -7.41 4.00 -4.71
CA THR A 61 -6.08 3.43 -4.45
C THR A 61 -5.60 3.75 -3.04
N VAL A 62 -5.64 5.03 -2.65
CA VAL A 62 -5.16 5.49 -1.35
C VAL A 62 -6.02 4.95 -0.22
N LEU A 63 -7.35 4.91 -0.40
CA LEU A 63 -8.27 4.38 0.61
C LEU A 63 -8.10 2.87 0.78
N THR A 64 -7.94 2.13 -0.32
CA THR A 64 -7.67 0.68 -0.26
C THR A 64 -6.33 0.41 0.44
N SER A 65 -5.30 1.21 0.15
CA SER A 65 -4.01 1.09 0.81
C SER A 65 -4.09 1.43 2.30
N ALA A 66 -4.86 2.45 2.68
CA ALA A 66 -5.11 2.78 4.09
C ALA A 66 -5.87 1.64 4.78
N GLY A 67 -6.89 1.08 4.13
CA GLY A 67 -7.63 -0.09 4.60
C GLY A 67 -6.72 -1.28 4.88
N LEU A 68 -5.85 -1.64 3.93
CA LEU A 68 -4.88 -2.73 4.09
C LEU A 68 -3.98 -2.53 5.31
N VAL A 69 -3.43 -1.32 5.47
CA VAL A 69 -2.55 -1.00 6.61
C VAL A 69 -3.33 -1.01 7.93
N MET A 70 -4.55 -0.45 7.95
CA MET A 70 -5.41 -0.48 9.13
C MET A 70 -5.75 -1.91 9.55
N THR A 71 -6.13 -2.77 8.60
CA THR A 71 -6.37 -4.19 8.86
C THR A 71 -5.14 -4.85 9.45
N ALA A 72 -3.96 -4.60 8.89
CA ALA A 72 -2.72 -5.17 9.42
C ALA A 72 -2.40 -4.69 10.85
N ILE A 73 -2.64 -3.40 11.15
CA ILE A 73 -2.50 -2.86 12.52
C ILE A 73 -3.48 -3.56 13.47
N ILE A 74 -4.75 -3.69 13.09
CA ILE A 74 -5.78 -4.32 13.92
C ILE A 74 -5.42 -5.78 14.17
N THR A 75 -5.07 -6.54 13.13
CA THR A 75 -4.67 -7.96 13.27
C THR A 75 -3.44 -8.09 14.15
N TRP A 76 -2.43 -7.24 13.94
CA TRP A 76 -1.23 -7.22 14.78
C TRP A 76 -1.55 -7.00 16.27
N LYS A 77 -2.47 -6.09 16.59
CA LYS A 77 -2.85 -5.79 17.98
C LYS A 77 -3.79 -6.83 18.61
N THR A 78 -4.55 -7.58 17.82
CA THR A 78 -5.60 -8.47 18.34
C THR A 78 -5.19 -9.94 18.33
N GLN A 79 -4.56 -10.40 17.26
CA GLN A 79 -4.24 -11.81 17.01
C GLN A 79 -2.73 -12.07 16.93
N GLY A 80 -1.92 -11.02 16.93
CA GLY A 80 -0.52 -11.09 16.54
C GLY A 80 -0.39 -11.10 15.02
N LEU A 81 0.78 -10.68 14.55
CA LEU A 81 1.11 -10.69 13.13
C LEU A 81 2.62 -10.94 12.99
N SER A 82 3.02 -11.80 12.06
CA SER A 82 4.44 -12.07 11.84
C SER A 82 5.16 -10.87 11.25
N LEU A 83 6.47 -10.80 11.46
CA LEU A 83 7.31 -9.80 10.78
C LEU A 83 7.22 -9.94 9.27
N PHE A 84 7.20 -11.18 8.76
CA PHE A 84 7.01 -11.46 7.35
C PHE A 84 5.75 -10.76 6.84
N ASP A 85 4.62 -10.93 7.53
CA ASP A 85 3.37 -10.33 7.09
C ASP A 85 3.46 -8.80 7.06
N GLY A 86 4.11 -8.22 8.09
CA GLY A 86 4.34 -6.79 8.20
C GLY A 86 5.14 -6.18 7.05
N LEU A 87 6.14 -6.91 6.58
CA LEU A 87 6.99 -6.49 5.46
C LEU A 87 6.24 -6.54 4.13
N ILE A 88 5.45 -7.58 3.87
CA ILE A 88 4.68 -7.64 2.62
C ILE A 88 3.58 -6.58 2.60
N VAL A 89 2.86 -6.36 3.72
CA VAL A 89 1.88 -5.25 3.82
C VAL A 89 2.55 -3.91 3.51
N THR A 90 3.76 -3.69 4.03
CA THR A 90 4.56 -2.51 3.74
C THR A 90 4.84 -2.35 2.25
N MET A 91 5.26 -3.42 1.57
CA MET A 91 5.54 -3.39 0.12
C MET A 91 4.27 -3.18 -0.72
N LEU A 92 3.17 -3.86 -0.36
CA LEU A 92 1.88 -3.71 -1.03
C LEU A 92 1.35 -2.28 -0.90
N ALA A 93 1.40 -1.70 0.30
CA ALA A 93 1.04 -0.30 0.51
C ALA A 93 1.97 0.67 -0.24
N GLY A 94 3.27 0.36 -0.29
CA GLY A 94 4.25 1.11 -1.07
C GLY A 94 3.94 1.12 -2.56
N MET A 95 3.54 -0.01 -3.14
CA MET A 95 3.11 -0.10 -4.54
C MET A 95 1.93 0.82 -4.84
N MET A 96 0.90 0.78 -3.98
CA MET A 96 -0.29 1.63 -4.15
C MET A 96 0.05 3.12 -4.00
N THR A 97 1.01 3.45 -3.13
CA THR A 97 1.53 4.83 -2.95
C THR A 97 2.21 5.33 -4.22
N VAL A 98 3.03 4.50 -4.87
CA VAL A 98 3.74 4.86 -6.10
C VAL A 98 2.76 5.19 -7.23
N CYS A 99 1.68 4.41 -7.38
CA CYS A 99 0.61 4.75 -8.32
C CYS A 99 -0.09 6.04 -7.94
N GLY A 100 -0.42 6.23 -6.66
CA GLY A 100 -1.08 7.45 -6.19
C GLY A 100 -0.24 8.71 -6.42
N ALA A 101 1.08 8.63 -6.26
CA ALA A 101 1.98 9.76 -6.47
C ALA A 101 1.94 10.30 -7.90
N ILE A 102 1.74 9.44 -8.91
CA ILE A 102 1.59 9.90 -10.30
C ILE A 102 0.33 10.74 -10.46
N SER A 103 -0.78 10.29 -9.91
CA SER A 103 -2.05 11.03 -9.97
C SER A 103 -1.93 12.40 -9.30
N ILE A 104 -1.14 12.53 -8.23
CA ILE A 104 -0.82 13.82 -7.60
C ILE A 104 0.01 14.70 -8.54
N CYS A 105 1.03 14.16 -9.22
CA CYS A 105 1.82 14.93 -10.19
C CYS A 105 0.97 15.46 -11.35
N GLN A 106 -0.14 14.80 -11.66
CA GLN A 106 -1.09 15.20 -12.70
C GLN A 106 -2.11 16.24 -12.22
N MET A 107 -2.37 16.34 -10.90
CA MET A 107 -3.36 17.25 -10.32
C MET A 107 -2.74 18.19 -9.29
N PRO A 108 -2.45 19.45 -9.65
CA PRO A 108 -1.88 20.41 -8.72
C PRO A 108 -2.88 20.84 -7.63
N THR A 109 -4.19 20.70 -7.88
CA THR A 109 -5.25 21.04 -6.93
C THR A 109 -5.97 19.77 -6.49
N LEU A 110 -5.64 19.30 -5.29
CA LEU A 110 -6.31 18.17 -4.66
C LEU A 110 -7.55 18.67 -3.91
N GLY A 111 -8.72 18.10 -4.22
CA GLY A 111 -9.96 18.38 -3.49
C GLY A 111 -9.88 17.89 -2.04
N PHE A 112 -10.78 18.38 -1.18
CA PHE A 112 -10.84 18.01 0.26
C PHE A 112 -10.75 16.50 0.49
N THR A 113 -11.56 15.72 -0.24
CA THR A 113 -11.62 14.27 -0.08
C THR A 113 -10.27 13.60 -0.35
N MET A 114 -9.50 14.09 -1.34
CA MET A 114 -8.19 13.54 -1.68
C MET A 114 -7.15 13.85 -0.60
N ASN A 115 -7.15 15.10 -0.08
CA ASN A 115 -6.27 15.52 1.00
C ASN A 115 -6.54 14.70 2.27
N PHE A 116 -7.83 14.49 2.59
CA PHE A 116 -8.23 13.67 3.73
C PHE A 116 -7.83 12.20 3.56
N SER A 117 -8.08 11.60 2.40
CA SER A 117 -7.65 10.23 2.11
C SER A 117 -6.13 10.07 2.20
N TYR A 118 -5.37 11.03 1.66
CA TYR A 118 -3.92 11.05 1.77
C TYR A 118 -3.44 11.17 3.22
N LEU A 119 -4.04 12.08 4.01
CA LEU A 119 -3.70 12.25 5.42
C LEU A 119 -3.90 10.96 6.21
N LEU A 120 -5.04 10.29 6.03
CA LEU A 120 -5.32 9.01 6.68
C LEU A 120 -4.27 7.97 6.29
N PHE A 121 -4.06 7.80 4.98
CA PHE A 121 -3.09 6.84 4.47
C PHE A 121 -1.68 7.12 4.99
N ALA A 122 -1.18 8.34 4.84
CA ALA A 122 0.16 8.74 5.26
C ALA A 122 0.37 8.50 6.76
N THR A 123 -0.65 8.81 7.59
CA THR A 123 -0.60 8.58 9.03
C THR A 123 -0.48 7.09 9.36
N PHE A 124 -1.38 6.25 8.83
CA PHE A 124 -1.37 4.82 9.13
C PHE A 124 -0.16 4.10 8.53
N ALA A 125 0.21 4.40 7.29
CA ALA A 125 1.36 3.78 6.61
C ALA A 125 2.68 4.16 7.28
N THR A 126 2.84 5.42 7.71
CA THR A 126 4.03 5.85 8.44
C THR A 126 4.10 5.21 9.81
N TYR A 127 2.99 5.18 10.55
CA TYR A 127 2.93 4.49 11.83
C TYR A 127 3.30 3.01 11.67
N TRP A 128 2.70 2.32 10.70
CA TRP A 128 2.97 0.91 10.40
C TRP A 128 4.43 0.67 10.06
N GLY A 129 4.97 1.43 9.12
CA GLY A 129 6.36 1.33 8.70
C GLY A 129 7.34 1.51 9.85
N ILE A 130 7.12 2.52 10.69
CA ILE A 130 7.94 2.74 11.89
C ILE A 130 7.81 1.54 12.83
N GLN A 131 6.62 1.00 13.08
CA GLN A 131 6.47 -0.16 13.97
C GLN A 131 7.18 -1.41 13.45
N VAL A 132 7.06 -1.71 12.16
CA VAL A 132 7.72 -2.87 11.52
C VAL A 132 9.25 -2.75 11.59
N TRP A 133 9.79 -1.56 11.34
CA TRP A 133 11.24 -1.34 11.26
C TRP A 133 11.89 -0.86 12.56
N TYR A 134 11.11 -0.44 13.58
CA TYR A 134 11.67 0.05 14.84
C TYR A 134 12.41 -1.04 15.59
N ASN A 135 11.88 -2.27 15.68
CA ASN A 135 12.60 -3.41 16.22
C ASN A 135 12.14 -4.71 15.55
N PRO A 136 12.64 -5.02 14.33
CA PRO A 136 12.17 -6.17 13.58
C PRO A 136 12.44 -7.49 14.33
N ALA A 137 13.51 -7.58 15.11
CA ALA A 137 13.86 -8.79 15.86
C ALA A 137 12.80 -9.19 16.90
N THR A 138 12.01 -8.23 17.41
CA THR A 138 10.95 -8.49 18.41
C THR A 138 9.55 -8.31 17.85
N PHE A 139 9.42 -7.96 16.57
CA PHE A 139 8.11 -7.71 15.96
C PHE A 139 7.30 -9.00 15.90
N GLY A 140 6.06 -8.96 16.39
CA GLY A 140 5.14 -10.10 16.38
C GLY A 140 5.40 -11.15 17.46
N ILE A 141 6.45 -10.99 18.28
CA ILE A 141 6.84 -11.97 19.30
C ILE A 141 6.11 -11.65 20.62
N PRO A 142 5.44 -12.64 21.27
CA PRO A 142 4.81 -12.44 22.57
C PRO A 142 5.85 -12.13 23.66
N SER A 143 5.47 -11.32 24.65
CA SER A 143 6.39 -10.78 25.68
C SER A 143 7.09 -11.83 26.55
N ASN A 144 6.62 -13.08 26.54
CA ASN A 144 7.17 -14.19 27.32
C ASN A 144 8.02 -15.16 26.47
N GLY A 145 8.27 -14.83 25.20
CA GLY A 145 9.06 -15.66 24.28
C GLY A 145 10.55 -15.42 24.44
N GLU A 146 11.24 -16.27 25.22
CA GLU A 146 12.70 -16.35 25.21
C GLU A 146 13.18 -17.22 24.02
N ASN A 147 14.33 -16.88 23.42
CA ASN A 147 14.95 -17.61 22.30
C ASN A 147 14.10 -17.74 21.01
N CYS A 148 13.30 -16.72 20.69
CA CYS A 148 12.53 -16.70 19.45
C CYS A 148 13.39 -16.37 18.23
N THR A 149 13.31 -17.20 17.19
CA THR A 149 14.13 -17.08 15.98
C THR A 149 13.34 -16.70 14.73
N ALA A 150 12.00 -16.83 14.74
CA ALA A 150 11.17 -16.61 13.54
C ALA A 150 11.39 -15.24 12.87
N SER A 151 11.46 -14.17 13.66
CA SER A 151 11.70 -12.81 13.15
C SER A 151 13.15 -12.58 12.70
N ILE A 152 14.11 -13.34 13.22
CA ILE A 152 15.54 -13.25 12.87
C ILE A 152 15.82 -13.99 11.57
N GLU A 153 15.17 -15.13 11.39
CA GLU A 153 15.27 -15.98 10.20
C GLU A 153 14.50 -15.41 9.00
N THR A 154 13.63 -14.42 9.21
CA THR A 154 12.89 -13.78 8.13
C THR A 154 13.86 -13.10 7.15
N ILE A 155 13.81 -13.53 5.89
CA ILE A 155 14.64 -13.02 4.80
C ILE A 155 13.88 -11.93 4.05
N PHE A 156 14.53 -10.78 3.89
CA PHE A 156 14.10 -9.70 3.01
C PHE A 156 14.95 -9.72 1.76
N VAL A 157 14.32 -9.52 0.59
CA VAL A 157 15.02 -9.60 -0.68
C VAL A 157 15.27 -8.19 -1.20
N VAL A 158 16.54 -7.86 -1.47
CA VAL A 158 16.93 -6.57 -2.07
C VAL A 158 17.65 -6.86 -3.37
N LEU A 159 17.07 -6.47 -4.51
CA LEU A 159 17.64 -6.71 -5.84
C LEU A 159 18.02 -8.19 -6.08
N GLY A 160 17.21 -9.11 -5.55
CA GLY A 160 17.47 -10.55 -5.66
C GLY A 160 18.49 -11.12 -4.66
N PHE A 161 19.08 -10.31 -3.78
CA PHE A 161 19.97 -10.80 -2.72
C PHE A 161 19.23 -11.01 -1.40
N ASP A 162 19.63 -12.05 -0.67
CA ASP A 162 19.09 -12.36 0.66
C ASP A 162 19.72 -11.43 1.70
N VAL A 163 18.87 -10.65 2.37
CA VAL A 163 19.26 -9.76 3.44
C VAL A 163 18.40 -10.05 4.65
N GLN A 164 19.03 -10.32 5.80
CA GLN A 164 18.29 -10.46 7.04
C GLN A 164 17.63 -9.12 7.41
N VAL A 165 16.35 -9.16 7.80
CA VAL A 165 15.59 -7.94 8.18
C VAL A 165 16.23 -7.23 9.37
N THR A 166 16.96 -7.98 10.21
CA THR A 166 17.70 -7.48 11.38
C THR A 166 18.94 -6.66 11.01
N ASN A 167 19.33 -6.59 9.73
CA ASN A 167 20.46 -5.80 9.27
C ASN A 167 20.29 -4.31 9.62
N SER A 168 21.26 -3.74 10.35
CA SER A 168 21.18 -2.37 10.85
C SER A 168 21.13 -1.32 9.74
N LYS A 169 21.80 -1.55 8.60
CA LYS A 169 21.82 -0.61 7.47
C LYS A 169 20.46 -0.56 6.78
N LEU A 170 19.87 -1.73 6.50
CA LEU A 170 18.54 -1.83 5.89
C LEU A 170 17.48 -1.17 6.79
N ARG A 171 17.52 -1.48 8.09
CA ARG A 171 16.64 -0.87 9.09
C ARG A 171 16.79 0.64 9.15
N SER A 172 18.01 1.15 9.20
CA SER A 172 18.25 2.60 9.24
C SER A 172 17.74 3.29 7.98
N LEU A 173 17.91 2.68 6.81
CA LEU A 173 17.39 3.22 5.55
C LEU A 173 15.85 3.26 5.55
N ALA A 174 15.20 2.17 5.96
CA ALA A 174 13.74 2.12 6.03
C ALA A 174 13.18 3.15 7.01
N LEU A 175 13.74 3.24 8.22
CA LEU A 175 13.33 4.23 9.21
C LEU A 175 13.56 5.67 8.72
N PHE A 176 14.64 5.92 7.99
CA PHE A 176 14.88 7.22 7.36
C PHE A 176 13.81 7.56 6.33
N CYS A 177 13.44 6.62 5.44
CA CYS A 177 12.36 6.81 4.48
C CYS A 177 11.02 7.11 5.16
N TYR A 178 10.68 6.38 6.23
CA TYR A 178 9.45 6.64 6.99
C TYR A 178 9.49 7.93 7.78
N ALA A 179 10.65 8.35 8.29
CA ALA A 179 10.81 9.66 8.92
C ALA A 179 10.58 10.80 7.92
N LEU A 180 11.08 10.68 6.69
CA LEU A 180 10.78 11.63 5.62
C LEU A 180 9.29 11.66 5.26
N ALA A 181 8.64 10.50 5.19
CA ALA A 181 7.19 10.42 4.97
C ALA A 181 6.41 11.06 6.14
N ALA A 182 6.87 10.90 7.38
CA ALA A 182 6.25 11.52 8.55
C ALA A 182 6.19 13.05 8.46
N MET A 183 7.17 13.68 7.80
CA MET A 183 7.21 15.13 7.61
C MET A 183 6.08 15.65 6.70
N SER A 184 5.48 14.80 5.85
CA SER A 184 4.36 15.21 5.00
C SER A 184 3.02 15.28 5.76
N ILE A 185 2.90 14.57 6.90
CA ILE A 185 1.68 14.51 7.72
C ILE A 185 1.23 15.89 8.23
N PRO A 186 2.06 16.70 8.90
CA PRO A 186 1.61 18.02 9.39
C PRO A 186 1.23 18.95 8.23
N VAL A 187 1.93 18.87 7.10
CA VAL A 187 1.61 19.65 5.90
C VAL A 187 0.23 19.23 5.35
N ALA A 188 0.00 17.93 5.20
CA ALA A 188 -1.29 17.40 4.76
C ALA A 188 -2.43 17.76 5.72
N LEU A 189 -2.18 17.77 7.03
CA LEU A 189 -3.15 18.17 8.05
C LEU A 189 -3.53 19.64 7.90
N ILE A 190 -2.56 20.54 7.76
CA ILE A 190 -2.81 21.98 7.56
C ILE A 190 -3.61 22.20 6.28
N ILE A 191 -3.20 21.57 5.16
CA ILE A 191 -3.92 21.67 3.87
C ILE A 191 -5.36 21.18 4.03
N THR A 192 -5.58 20.07 4.73
CA THR A 192 -6.92 19.51 4.96
C THR A 192 -7.78 20.47 5.79
N ILE A 193 -7.25 21.04 6.87
CA ILE A 193 -7.96 22.03 7.70
C ILE A 193 -8.32 23.26 6.89
N LEU A 194 -7.38 23.80 6.11
CA LEU A 194 -7.62 24.94 5.23
C LEU A 194 -8.68 24.62 4.16
N SER A 195 -8.64 23.42 3.59
CA SER A 195 -9.62 22.94 2.61
C SER A 195 -11.02 22.88 3.23
N VAL A 196 -11.15 22.38 4.46
CA VAL A 196 -12.44 22.33 5.19
C VAL A 196 -12.94 23.74 5.50
N ALA A 197 -12.07 24.64 5.97
CA ALA A 197 -12.43 26.02 6.29
C ALA A 197 -12.88 26.80 5.05
N TYR A 198 -12.18 26.62 3.92
CA TYR A 198 -12.54 27.19 2.63
C TYR A 198 -13.87 26.62 2.14
N TYR A 199 -14.05 25.30 2.18
CA TYR A 199 -15.29 24.64 1.80
C TYR A 199 -16.49 25.09 2.64
N ALA A 200 -16.31 25.24 3.95
CA ALA A 200 -17.35 25.72 4.85
C ALA A 200 -17.74 27.19 4.59
N SER A 201 -16.80 27.99 4.07
CA SER A 201 -17.01 29.43 3.85
C SER A 201 -17.55 29.75 2.45
N ASN A 202 -17.04 29.07 1.41
CA ASN A 202 -17.30 29.41 0.01
C ASN A 202 -18.12 28.35 -0.74
N GLY A 203 -18.37 27.18 -0.14
CA GLY A 203 -18.98 26.05 -0.84
C GLY A 203 -18.01 25.34 -1.79
N LEU A 204 -18.54 24.43 -2.61
CA LEU A 204 -17.80 23.68 -3.64
C LEU A 204 -17.65 24.57 -4.89
N GLU A 205 -16.61 25.39 -4.93
CA GLU A 205 -16.22 26.09 -6.17
C GLU A 205 -15.09 25.32 -6.84
N ASP A 206 -15.36 24.80 -8.05
CA ASP A 206 -14.35 24.10 -8.86
C ASP A 206 -13.34 25.14 -9.36
N SER A 207 -12.13 25.11 -8.79
CA SER A 207 -11.03 25.97 -9.20
C SER A 207 -10.48 25.48 -10.54
N ASP A 208 -11.01 26.03 -11.62
CA ASP A 208 -10.59 25.70 -12.97
C ASP A 208 -9.25 26.37 -13.28
N SER A 209 -8.16 25.60 -13.17
CA SER A 209 -6.81 26.08 -13.46
C SER A 209 -6.48 25.90 -14.95
N THR A 210 -6.13 27.03 -15.56
CA THR A 210 -5.88 27.24 -16.99
C THR A 210 -4.69 26.43 -17.49
N SER A 211 -4.91 25.69 -18.59
CA SER A 211 -3.95 24.83 -19.28
C SER A 211 -3.10 25.61 -20.29
N GLY A 212 -1.79 25.66 -20.05
CA GLY A 212 -0.79 26.18 -20.98
C GLY A 212 0.26 25.11 -21.32
N ASP A 213 0.45 24.88 -22.62
CA ASP A 213 1.52 24.12 -23.29
C ASP A 213 1.51 22.57 -23.20
N LEU A 214 0.62 21.96 -24.01
CA LEU A 214 0.16 20.56 -23.90
C LEU A 214 1.19 19.45 -24.20
N LYS A 215 2.10 19.60 -25.19
CA LYS A 215 2.81 18.41 -25.73
C LYS A 215 4.11 18.05 -24.99
N LYS A 216 4.92 19.06 -24.61
CA LYS A 216 6.14 18.84 -23.80
C LYS A 216 5.80 18.53 -22.34
N SER A 217 4.66 19.04 -21.86
CA SER A 217 4.10 18.80 -20.53
C SER A 217 3.62 17.35 -20.34
N TYR A 218 2.98 16.74 -21.35
CA TYR A 218 2.47 15.37 -21.25
C TYR A 218 3.57 14.32 -21.00
N TRP A 219 4.66 14.36 -21.78
CA TRP A 219 5.75 13.37 -21.63
C TRP A 219 6.42 13.43 -20.25
N THR A 220 6.70 14.64 -19.75
CA THR A 220 7.40 14.83 -18.47
C THR A 220 6.49 14.64 -17.26
N LYS A 221 5.19 14.98 -17.35
CA LYS A 221 4.25 14.86 -16.22
C LYS A 221 3.54 13.51 -16.15
N VAL A 222 3.49 12.74 -17.25
CA VAL A 222 2.69 11.51 -17.33
C VAL A 222 3.55 10.31 -17.66
N ILE A 223 4.20 10.30 -18.83
CA ILE A 223 4.88 9.11 -19.35
C ILE A 223 6.11 8.74 -18.53
N VAL A 224 7.00 9.72 -18.25
CA VAL A 224 8.22 9.44 -17.47
C VAL A 224 7.90 8.94 -16.06
N PRO A 225 7.02 9.60 -15.27
CA PRO A 225 6.58 9.07 -13.98
C PRO A 225 5.93 7.70 -14.08
N ALA A 226 5.10 7.45 -15.09
CA ALA A 226 4.45 6.15 -15.29
C ALA A 226 5.44 5.01 -15.55
N ILE A 227 6.49 5.25 -16.34
CA ILE A 227 7.54 4.25 -16.57
C ILE A 227 8.32 3.95 -15.27
N ILE A 228 8.67 5.00 -14.51
CA ILE A 228 9.36 4.85 -13.22
C ILE A 228 8.48 4.07 -12.24
N ALA A 229 7.19 4.38 -12.17
CA ALA A 229 6.24 3.65 -11.32
C ALA A 229 6.08 2.21 -11.77
N LEU A 230 5.94 1.94 -13.06
CA LEU A 230 5.85 0.58 -13.59
C LEU A 230 7.08 -0.25 -13.20
N ALA A 231 8.28 0.32 -13.39
CA ALA A 231 9.52 -0.34 -12.99
C ALA A 231 9.57 -0.62 -11.48
N THR A 232 9.11 0.34 -10.67
CA THR A 232 9.02 0.19 -9.20
C THR A 232 8.01 -0.87 -8.79
N ILE A 233 6.84 -0.91 -9.44
CA ILE A 233 5.78 -1.91 -9.22
C ILE A 233 6.30 -3.30 -9.55
N ILE A 234 6.94 -3.48 -10.71
CA ILE A 234 7.53 -4.77 -11.10
C ILE A 234 8.59 -5.19 -10.09
N TYR A 235 9.47 -4.27 -9.66
CA TYR A 235 10.46 -4.54 -8.63
C TYR A 235 9.82 -5.01 -7.32
N MET A 236 8.76 -4.34 -6.86
CA MET A 236 8.05 -4.72 -5.63
C MET A 236 7.34 -6.08 -5.78
N ILE A 237 6.69 -6.36 -6.91
CA ILE A 237 6.07 -7.67 -7.19
C ILE A 237 7.11 -8.78 -7.13
N VAL A 238 8.21 -8.62 -7.85
CA VAL A 238 9.31 -9.61 -7.86
C VAL A 238 9.87 -9.81 -6.45
N THR A 239 10.06 -8.72 -5.71
CA THR A 239 10.56 -8.78 -4.33
C THR A 239 9.60 -9.53 -3.41
N ILE A 240 8.29 -9.26 -3.48
CA ILE A 240 7.28 -9.96 -2.69
C ILE A 240 7.26 -11.45 -3.00
N GLU A 241 7.23 -11.83 -4.29
CA GLU A 241 7.18 -13.25 -4.66
C GLU A 241 8.48 -13.98 -4.32
N GLN A 242 9.64 -13.31 -4.43
CA GLN A 242 10.91 -13.86 -3.93
C GLN A 242 10.90 -14.02 -2.41
N MET A 243 10.35 -13.07 -1.66
CA MET A 243 10.21 -13.19 -0.21
C MET A 243 9.30 -14.38 0.16
N VAL A 244 8.16 -14.56 -0.52
CA VAL A 244 7.26 -15.71 -0.30
C VAL A 244 7.98 -17.04 -0.56
N HIS A 245 8.75 -17.12 -1.65
CA HIS A 245 9.46 -18.34 -2.01
C HIS A 245 10.62 -18.65 -1.05
N ARG A 246 11.46 -17.67 -0.73
CA ARG A 246 12.69 -17.88 0.07
C ARG A 246 12.42 -18.11 1.55
N ASN A 247 11.28 -17.63 2.08
CA ASN A 247 10.87 -17.91 3.46
C ASN A 247 10.07 -19.23 3.58
N GLY A 248 9.85 -19.99 2.49
CA GLY A 248 9.25 -21.33 2.55
C GLY A 248 7.76 -21.38 2.92
N ILE A 249 7.05 -20.25 2.86
CA ILE A 249 5.65 -20.12 3.33
C ILE A 249 4.61 -20.26 2.21
N GLN A 250 5.02 -20.61 0.99
CA GLN A 250 4.15 -20.65 -0.18
C GLN A 250 2.91 -21.54 0.03
N ALA A 251 3.08 -22.69 0.70
CA ALA A 251 1.98 -23.61 0.99
C ALA A 251 0.92 -22.99 1.93
N GLN A 252 1.32 -22.14 2.87
CA GLN A 252 0.38 -21.45 3.77
C GLN A 252 -0.46 -20.43 2.97
N LEU A 253 0.18 -19.71 2.04
CA LEU A 253 -0.43 -18.64 1.26
C LEU A 253 -1.20 -19.11 0.02
N SER A 254 -1.09 -20.38 -0.37
CA SER A 254 -1.85 -20.97 -1.48
C SER A 254 -3.27 -21.39 -1.11
N THR A 255 -3.61 -21.41 0.18
CA THR A 255 -4.95 -21.79 0.64
C THR A 255 -5.93 -20.65 0.34
N TRP A 256 -7.05 -20.96 -0.32
CA TRP A 256 -8.09 -19.98 -0.60
C TRP A 256 -8.92 -19.68 0.65
N THR A 257 -9.09 -18.40 0.93
CA THR A 257 -9.89 -17.91 2.06
C THR A 257 -10.95 -16.93 1.60
N PHE A 258 -11.92 -16.63 2.48
CA PHE A 258 -13.00 -15.69 2.17
C PHE A 258 -12.46 -14.30 1.79
N GLY A 259 -11.45 -13.79 2.52
CA GLY A 259 -10.85 -12.48 2.24
C GLY A 259 -10.23 -12.39 0.84
N GLN A 260 -9.62 -13.48 0.36
CA GLN A 260 -9.04 -13.55 -0.98
C GLN A 260 -10.09 -13.55 -2.08
N THR A 261 -11.20 -14.26 -1.91
CA THR A 261 -12.31 -14.24 -2.86
C THR A 261 -12.93 -12.85 -2.94
N LEU A 262 -13.11 -12.18 -1.80
CA LEU A 262 -13.63 -10.81 -1.76
C LEU A 262 -12.69 -9.82 -2.46
N ALA A 263 -11.37 -9.96 -2.26
CA ALA A 263 -10.38 -9.15 -2.97
C ALA A 263 -10.50 -9.29 -4.50
N LEU A 264 -10.66 -10.52 -5.01
CA LEU A 264 -10.87 -10.74 -6.45
C LEU A 264 -12.18 -10.15 -6.99
N ILE A 265 -13.25 -10.15 -6.19
CA ILE A 265 -14.51 -9.49 -6.57
C ILE A 265 -14.31 -7.97 -6.67
N MET A 266 -13.55 -7.39 -5.74
CA MET A 266 -13.18 -5.96 -5.80
C MET A 266 -12.32 -5.66 -7.04
N LEU A 267 -11.39 -6.55 -7.40
CA LEU A 267 -10.63 -6.43 -8.66
C LEU A 267 -11.56 -6.48 -9.88
N LEU A 268 -12.55 -7.38 -9.90
CA LEU A 268 -13.50 -7.47 -11.00
C LEU A 268 -14.25 -6.15 -11.20
N HIS A 269 -14.64 -5.49 -10.11
CA HIS A 269 -15.22 -4.16 -10.18
C HIS A 269 -14.28 -3.13 -10.83
N GLN A 270 -13.00 -3.11 -10.43
CA GLN A 270 -11.99 -2.23 -11.03
C GLN A 270 -11.80 -2.49 -12.54
N ILE A 271 -11.78 -3.77 -12.95
CA ILE A 271 -11.70 -4.15 -14.37
C ILE A 271 -12.90 -3.64 -15.15
N MET A 272 -14.13 -3.81 -14.62
CA MET A 272 -15.33 -3.32 -15.29
C MET A 272 -15.33 -1.79 -15.45
N THR A 273 -14.92 -1.06 -14.41
CA THR A 273 -14.77 0.40 -14.46
C THR A 273 -13.74 0.81 -15.50
N PHE A 274 -12.58 0.16 -15.52
CA PHE A 274 -11.54 0.41 -16.52
C PHE A 274 -12.04 0.19 -17.95
N LEU A 275 -12.72 -0.93 -18.22
CA LEU A 275 -13.27 -1.22 -19.55
C LEU A 275 -14.36 -0.21 -19.97
N SER A 276 -15.20 0.21 -19.03
CA SER A 276 -16.20 1.25 -19.28
C SER A 276 -15.56 2.58 -19.67
N LEU A 277 -14.47 2.97 -18.98
CA LEU A 277 -13.72 4.19 -19.29
C LEU A 277 -13.03 4.10 -20.64
N CYS A 278 -12.41 2.96 -20.96
CA CYS A 278 -11.81 2.76 -22.29
C CYS A 278 -12.85 2.88 -23.41
N LYS A 279 -14.07 2.39 -23.22
CA LYS A 279 -15.16 2.52 -24.19
C LYS A 279 -15.66 3.96 -24.36
N GLN A 280 -15.50 4.83 -23.36
CA GLN A 280 -15.89 6.23 -23.48
C GLN A 280 -14.86 7.06 -24.26
N GLU A 281 -13.58 6.67 -24.21
CA GLU A 281 -12.46 7.39 -24.86
C GLU A 281 -12.22 6.98 -26.33
N PHE A 282 -12.72 5.81 -26.77
CA PHE A 282 -12.52 5.25 -28.12
C PHE A 282 -13.84 4.88 -28.79
#